data_AF-A0A5E3XB44-F1
#
_entry.id   AF-A0A5E3XB44-F1
#
_cell.length_a   1.000
_cell.length_b   1.000
_cell.length_c   1.000
_cell.angle_alpha   90.00
_cell.angle_beta   90.00
_cell.angle_gamma   90.00
#
_symmetry.space_group_name_H-M   'P 1'
#
loop_
_entity.id
_entity.type
_entity.pdbx_description
1 polymer ?
#
loop_
_entity_poly.entity_id
_entity_poly.type
_entity_poly.pdbx_seq_one_letter_code
_entity_poly.pdbx_strand_id
1 'polypeptide(L)'
;MAQLYVRSHGIHDVATHRGRADCGEACAHAAAAAKSGRGRAYVQQVAQEPRRVVSSAIRFFKESRAYFNLTNESKHPIAYKGCIYPTAQHAFQALKFLPKYPDLAEHIRRCSSTDQARRETKRYRNHIRADWFSTHRGKLVHIAKMEEILSLKFQQHPDLCEELASTSGSELIYDNPSDAFWGVGPDNKGRNEFGRALMRLRKHVLEQAQATQRKRRG
;
A
#
# COMPACT_ATOMS: atom_id res chain seq x y z
N MET A 1 17.45 -46.62 -31.74
CA MET A 1 17.85 -46.64 -33.16
C MET A 1 16.91 -45.70 -33.92
N ALA A 2 17.35 -44.69 -34.67
CA ALA A 2 18.70 -44.18 -34.91
C ALA A 2 18.64 -42.69 -35.37
N GLN A 3 19.76 -41.96 -35.18
CA GLN A 3 20.36 -40.87 -36.00
C GLN A 3 19.48 -39.69 -36.51
N LEU A 4 19.82 -38.39 -36.31
CA LEU A 4 21.06 -37.59 -36.53
C LEU A 4 21.38 -37.24 -38.00
N TYR A 5 21.20 -35.96 -38.36
CA TYR A 5 21.99 -35.12 -39.31
C TYR A 5 21.36 -33.70 -39.28
N VAL A 6 21.98 -32.52 -39.04
CA VAL A 6 23.35 -31.94 -39.09
C VAL A 6 23.82 -31.42 -40.46
N ARG A 7 23.84 -30.07 -40.61
CA ARG A 7 24.82 -29.18 -41.30
C ARG A 7 24.11 -27.83 -41.57
N SER A 8 24.52 -26.63 -41.12
CA SER A 8 25.84 -25.95 -40.98
C SER A 8 26.39 -25.34 -42.28
N HIS A 9 27.25 -24.31 -42.12
CA HIS A 9 27.76 -23.28 -43.05
C HIS A 9 26.91 -21.99 -43.02
N GLY A 10 27.39 -20.78 -42.69
CA GLY A 10 28.77 -20.22 -42.71
C GLY A 10 28.96 -19.34 -43.97
N ILE A 11 29.69 -18.21 -44.00
CA ILE A 11 30.58 -17.55 -43.01
C ILE A 11 30.80 -16.05 -43.47
N HIS A 12 31.51 -15.23 -42.67
CA HIS A 12 32.37 -14.07 -43.04
C HIS A 12 31.75 -12.68 -43.38
N ASP A 13 32.34 -11.51 -43.05
CA ASP A 13 33.39 -11.12 -42.05
C ASP A 13 33.59 -9.57 -41.96
N VAL A 14 34.44 -9.11 -41.02
CA VAL A 14 35.19 -7.81 -40.90
C VAL A 14 34.35 -6.49 -40.90
N ALA A 15 34.24 -5.65 -39.86
CA ALA A 15 35.14 -5.10 -38.82
C ALA A 15 35.86 -3.78 -39.19
N THR A 16 36.39 -3.08 -38.16
CA THR A 16 37.12 -1.76 -38.09
C THR A 16 36.30 -0.53 -37.64
N HIS A 17 36.84 0.47 -36.91
CA HIS A 17 37.86 0.51 -35.83
C HIS A 17 37.96 1.95 -35.22
N ARG A 18 38.20 2.10 -33.90
CA ARG A 18 38.69 3.36 -33.22
C ARG A 18 37.68 4.54 -33.30
N GLY A 19 37.71 5.62 -32.51
CA GLY A 19 38.41 6.09 -31.29
C GLY A 19 37.66 7.36 -30.80
N ARG A 20 37.95 8.06 -29.70
CA ARG A 20 39.01 8.00 -28.67
C ARG A 20 38.41 8.51 -27.33
N ALA A 21 39.22 8.81 -26.31
CA ALA A 21 38.84 9.64 -25.15
C ALA A 21 39.50 11.03 -25.26
N ASP A 22 39.01 12.03 -24.51
CA ASP A 22 39.89 12.99 -23.84
C ASP A 22 39.25 13.65 -22.60
N CYS A 23 40.10 14.16 -21.71
CA CYS A 23 39.77 14.78 -20.42
C CYS A 23 40.50 16.14 -20.27
N GLY A 24 39.92 17.08 -19.52
CA GLY A 24 40.55 18.33 -19.07
C GLY A 24 39.50 19.20 -18.36
N GLU A 25 39.66 19.66 -17.10
CA GLU A 25 40.66 20.63 -16.60
C GLU A 25 40.66 21.91 -17.46
N ALA A 26 40.48 23.14 -16.93
CA ALA A 26 41.01 23.68 -15.68
C ALA A 26 40.25 24.95 -15.20
N CYS A 27 40.48 25.34 -13.94
CA CYS A 27 40.13 26.66 -13.40
C CYS A 27 41.19 27.72 -13.77
N ALA A 28 40.81 29.01 -13.90
CA ALA A 28 41.71 30.14 -13.60
C ALA A 28 40.99 31.50 -13.46
N HIS A 29 41.27 32.20 -12.33
CA HIS A 29 41.45 33.66 -12.16
C HIS A 29 40.40 34.67 -12.70
N ALA A 30 39.70 35.42 -11.83
CA ALA A 30 40.11 36.70 -11.18
C ALA A 30 39.76 37.96 -12.03
N ALA A 31 39.53 39.17 -11.51
CA ALA A 31 39.81 39.74 -10.19
C ALA A 31 38.78 40.83 -9.75
N ALA A 32 39.04 41.36 -8.55
CA ALA A 32 38.27 42.33 -7.76
C ALA A 32 37.82 43.66 -8.42
N ALA A 33 36.75 44.24 -7.87
CA ALA A 33 36.75 45.65 -7.41
C ALA A 33 35.65 45.89 -6.35
N ALA A 34 35.98 46.60 -5.26
CA ALA A 34 35.04 47.03 -4.23
C ALA A 34 34.87 48.55 -4.26
N LYS A 35 33.69 49.07 -3.84
CA LYS A 35 33.56 50.29 -3.01
C LYS A 35 32.14 50.63 -2.56
N SER A 36 32.02 50.89 -1.24
CA SER A 36 31.15 51.85 -0.53
C SER A 36 29.64 51.95 -0.83
N GLY A 37 28.80 51.81 0.21
CA GLY A 37 27.41 52.28 0.15
C GLY A 37 26.53 52.07 1.38
N ARG A 38 26.71 52.91 2.42
CA ARG A 38 25.72 53.33 3.44
C ARG A 38 24.69 52.29 3.95
N GLY A 39 24.83 51.92 5.23
CA GLY A 39 23.84 51.09 5.94
C GLY A 39 22.47 51.75 6.08
N ARG A 40 21.42 50.93 5.98
CA ARG A 40 20.05 51.26 6.34
C ARG A 40 19.44 50.01 6.96
N ALA A 41 19.09 50.05 8.25
CA ALA A 41 18.57 48.89 8.97
C ALA A 41 17.20 48.50 8.40
N TYR A 42 17.15 47.37 7.68
CA TYR A 42 15.90 46.82 7.17
C TYR A 42 15.42 45.75 8.15
N VAL A 43 14.50 46.11 9.04
CA VAL A 43 13.86 45.14 9.95
C VAL A 43 12.93 44.28 9.13
N GLN A 44 13.43 43.13 8.68
CA GLN A 44 12.69 42.24 7.80
C GLN A 44 11.70 41.43 8.63
N GLN A 45 10.45 41.92 8.65
CA GLN A 45 9.34 41.30 9.37
C GLN A 45 8.94 40.01 8.63
N VAL A 46 9.58 38.89 8.99
CA VAL A 46 9.30 37.59 8.40
C VAL A 46 7.95 37.10 8.92
N ALA A 47 6.89 37.31 8.14
CA ALA A 47 5.61 36.69 8.40
C ALA A 47 5.79 35.17 8.39
N GLN A 48 5.61 34.52 9.53
CA GLN A 48 5.74 33.07 9.63
C GLN A 48 4.55 32.43 8.92
N GLU A 49 4.79 31.93 7.71
CA GLU A 49 3.85 31.04 7.02
C GLU A 49 3.48 29.86 7.94
N PRO A 50 2.22 29.40 7.92
CA PRO A 50 1.78 28.29 8.76
C PRO A 50 2.64 27.06 8.46
N ARG A 51 3.47 26.68 9.43
CA ARG A 51 4.45 25.58 9.33
C ARG A 51 3.75 24.32 8.80
N ARG A 52 4.03 23.95 7.54
CA ARG A 52 3.52 22.70 6.94
C ARG A 52 3.82 21.55 7.88
N VAL A 53 2.78 20.94 8.43
CA VAL A 53 2.91 19.68 9.15
C VAL A 53 3.30 18.63 8.11
N VAL A 54 4.59 18.32 8.04
CA VAL A 54 5.10 17.24 7.20
C VAL A 54 4.63 15.94 7.85
N SER A 55 3.51 15.38 7.37
CA SER A 55 3.02 14.10 7.87
C SER A 55 4.06 13.03 7.56
N SER A 56 4.62 12.40 8.61
CA SER A 56 5.51 11.26 8.44
C SER A 56 4.78 10.13 7.70
N ALA A 57 5.48 9.42 6.83
CA ALA A 57 4.92 8.29 6.10
C ALA A 57 5.35 6.96 6.76
N ILE A 58 4.37 6.13 7.13
CA ILE A 58 4.59 4.78 7.64
C ILE A 58 4.37 3.78 6.50
N ARG A 59 5.44 3.09 6.09
CA ARG A 59 5.42 2.05 5.05
C ARG A 59 5.41 0.66 5.66
N PHE A 60 4.38 -0.13 5.33
CA PHE A 60 4.17 -1.48 5.88
C PHE A 60 3.61 -2.42 4.80
N PHE A 61 4.04 -3.69 4.81
CA PHE A 61 3.55 -4.74 3.89
C PHE A 61 4.06 -6.13 4.29
N LYS A 62 5.36 -6.27 4.59
CA LYS A 62 6.00 -7.56 4.90
C LYS A 62 5.83 -7.95 6.37
N GLU A 63 5.68 -9.25 6.65
CA GLU A 63 5.53 -9.81 8.02
C GLU A 63 6.72 -9.48 8.94
N SER A 64 7.92 -9.29 8.37
CA SER A 64 9.13 -8.88 9.12
C SER A 64 9.23 -7.38 9.42
N ARG A 65 8.19 -6.57 9.17
CA ARG A 65 8.18 -5.13 9.44
C ARG A 65 7.10 -4.75 10.45
N ALA A 66 7.37 -3.69 11.22
CA ALA A 66 6.38 -3.04 12.08
C ALA A 66 5.09 -2.69 11.32
N TYR A 67 3.97 -2.65 12.03
CA TYR A 67 2.63 -2.41 11.48
C TYR A 67 2.12 -3.46 10.47
N PHE A 68 2.81 -4.60 10.29
CA PHE A 68 2.22 -5.73 9.55
C PHE A 68 0.91 -6.22 10.18
N ASN A 69 0.80 -6.12 11.50
CA ASN A 69 -0.41 -6.43 12.25
C ASN A 69 -1.62 -5.60 11.80
N LEU A 70 -1.44 -4.41 11.22
CA LEU A 70 -2.53 -3.62 10.64
C LEU A 70 -3.08 -4.21 9.32
N THR A 71 -2.29 -5.03 8.59
CA THR A 71 -2.72 -5.65 7.33
C THR A 71 -3.88 -6.61 7.52
N ASN A 72 -4.64 -6.86 6.46
CA ASN A 72 -5.65 -7.93 6.43
C ASN A 72 -5.03 -9.33 6.38
N GLU A 73 -3.73 -9.46 6.15
CA GLU A 73 -3.04 -10.75 6.03
C GLU A 73 -2.50 -11.28 7.37
N SER A 74 -2.36 -10.43 8.39
CA SER A 74 -1.94 -10.81 9.74
C SER A 74 -2.86 -11.84 10.40
N LYS A 75 -2.29 -12.66 11.30
CA LYS A 75 -2.89 -13.84 11.94
C LYS A 75 -3.87 -13.49 13.08
N HIS A 76 -4.83 -12.61 12.77
CA HIS A 76 -5.90 -12.18 13.68
C HIS A 76 -7.23 -12.74 13.16
N PRO A 77 -7.78 -13.81 13.77
CA PRO A 77 -9.04 -14.40 13.35
C PRO A 77 -10.20 -13.42 13.52
N ILE A 78 -11.19 -13.48 12.63
CA ILE A 78 -12.39 -12.63 12.72
C ILE A 78 -13.67 -13.46 12.64
N ALA A 79 -14.61 -13.17 13.53
CA ALA A 79 -15.99 -13.63 13.42
C ALA A 79 -16.75 -12.73 12.44
N TYR A 80 -17.39 -13.35 11.44
CA TYR A 80 -18.26 -12.66 10.49
C TYR A 80 -19.40 -13.60 10.05
N LYS A 81 -20.65 -13.15 10.27
CA LYS A 81 -21.89 -13.87 9.91
C LYS A 81 -21.93 -15.34 10.35
N GLY A 82 -21.57 -15.59 11.62
CA GLY A 82 -21.58 -16.93 12.22
C GLY A 82 -20.35 -17.79 11.91
N CYS A 83 -19.47 -17.37 11.00
CA CYS A 83 -18.23 -18.08 10.68
C CYS A 83 -17.00 -17.36 11.25
N ILE A 84 -16.01 -18.14 11.71
CA ILE A 84 -14.68 -17.62 12.06
C ILE A 84 -13.75 -17.78 10.85
N TYR A 85 -13.10 -16.70 10.44
CA TYR A 85 -12.12 -16.67 9.36
C TYR A 85 -10.70 -16.56 9.96
N PRO A 86 -9.70 -17.35 9.51
CA PRO A 86 -8.35 -17.33 10.09
C PRO A 86 -7.67 -15.96 10.02
N THR A 87 -7.96 -15.19 8.97
CA THR A 87 -7.53 -13.78 8.83
C THR A 87 -8.60 -12.98 8.07
N ALA A 88 -8.55 -11.66 8.18
CA ALA A 88 -9.37 -10.75 7.38
C ALA A 88 -9.24 -10.99 5.86
N GLN A 89 -8.06 -11.39 5.38
CA GLN A 89 -7.85 -11.75 3.98
C GLN A 89 -8.65 -12.99 3.55
N HIS A 90 -8.80 -14.01 4.40
CA HIS A 90 -9.67 -15.15 4.09
C HIS A 90 -11.13 -14.71 3.91
N ALA A 91 -11.63 -13.85 4.79
CA ALA A 91 -12.98 -13.29 4.68
C ALA A 91 -13.15 -12.44 3.41
N PHE A 92 -12.19 -11.56 3.10
CA PHE A 92 -12.22 -10.71 1.91
C PHE A 92 -12.20 -11.51 0.60
N GLN A 93 -11.45 -12.62 0.55
CA GLN A 93 -11.48 -13.53 -0.60
C GLN A 93 -12.82 -14.29 -0.68
N ALA A 94 -13.33 -14.84 0.43
CA ALA A 94 -14.59 -15.58 0.47
C ALA A 94 -15.81 -14.72 0.09
N LEU A 95 -15.83 -13.44 0.49
CA LEU A 95 -16.88 -12.47 0.17
C LEU A 95 -17.13 -12.26 -1.33
N LYS A 96 -16.16 -12.59 -2.19
CA LYS A 96 -16.30 -12.54 -3.65
C LYS A 96 -17.32 -13.53 -4.20
N PHE A 97 -17.58 -14.62 -3.47
CA PHE A 97 -18.42 -15.72 -3.92
C PHE A 97 -19.83 -15.66 -3.31
N LEU A 98 -20.01 -14.86 -2.24
CA LEU A 98 -21.28 -14.72 -1.53
C LEU A 98 -22.21 -13.65 -2.17
N PRO A 99 -23.53 -13.90 -2.19
CA PRO A 99 -24.23 -15.06 -1.61
C PRO A 99 -24.33 -16.27 -2.55
N LYS A 100 -23.96 -16.13 -3.84
CA LYS A 100 -24.32 -17.09 -4.90
C LYS A 100 -23.63 -18.46 -4.80
N TYR A 101 -22.42 -18.52 -4.27
CA TYR A 101 -21.60 -19.74 -4.19
C TYR A 101 -21.04 -19.92 -2.76
N PRO A 102 -21.88 -20.31 -1.78
CA PRO A 102 -21.46 -20.46 -0.39
C PRO A 102 -20.37 -21.53 -0.20
N ASP A 103 -20.40 -22.62 -0.96
CA ASP A 103 -19.41 -23.70 -0.85
C ASP A 103 -18.00 -23.25 -1.28
N LEU A 104 -17.92 -22.38 -2.29
CA LEU A 104 -16.65 -21.77 -2.71
C LEU A 104 -16.13 -20.78 -1.66
N ALA A 105 -17.02 -20.01 -1.03
CA ALA A 105 -16.67 -19.12 0.07
C ALA A 105 -16.14 -19.90 1.29
N GLU A 106 -16.75 -21.04 1.59
CA GLU A 106 -16.36 -21.94 2.67
C GLU A 106 -15.03 -22.67 2.39
N HIS A 107 -14.83 -23.16 1.16
CA HIS A 107 -13.53 -23.70 0.69
C HIS A 107 -12.40 -22.68 0.88
N ILE A 108 -12.65 -21.43 0.50
CA ILE A 108 -11.67 -20.33 0.66
C ILE A 108 -11.43 -20.00 2.13
N ARG A 109 -12.46 -20.05 2.99
CA ARG A 109 -12.31 -19.87 4.45
C ARG A 109 -11.42 -20.94 5.08
N ARG A 110 -11.47 -22.18 4.58
CA ARG A 110 -10.71 -23.35 5.07
C ARG A 110 -9.30 -23.48 4.47
N CYS A 111 -8.87 -22.57 3.60
CA CYS A 111 -7.49 -22.54 3.11
C CYS A 111 -6.49 -22.37 4.27
N SER A 112 -5.33 -23.01 4.18
CA SER A 112 -4.31 -22.99 5.24
C SER A 112 -3.46 -21.72 5.26
N SER A 113 -3.52 -20.89 4.21
CA SER A 113 -2.80 -19.63 4.14
C SER A 113 -3.50 -18.59 3.26
N THR A 114 -3.17 -17.31 3.48
CA THR A 114 -3.65 -16.19 2.67
C THR A 114 -3.24 -16.32 1.20
N ASP A 115 -2.05 -16.86 0.92
CA ASP A 115 -1.61 -17.19 -0.43
C ASP A 115 -2.49 -18.27 -1.08
N GLN A 116 -2.85 -19.33 -0.34
CA GLN A 116 -3.76 -20.35 -0.86
C GLN A 116 -5.16 -19.77 -1.14
N ALA A 117 -5.71 -18.98 -0.21
CA ALA A 117 -6.99 -18.29 -0.42
C ALA A 117 -6.96 -17.36 -1.66
N ARG A 118 -5.86 -16.64 -1.90
CA ARG A 118 -5.64 -15.84 -3.12
C ARG A 118 -5.55 -16.73 -4.38
N ARG A 119 -4.84 -17.86 -4.33
CA ARG A 119 -4.73 -18.82 -5.46
C ARG A 119 -6.07 -19.45 -5.83
N GLU A 120 -6.81 -19.98 -4.85
CA GLU A 120 -8.12 -20.59 -5.10
C GLU A 120 -9.13 -19.56 -5.60
N THR A 121 -9.11 -18.32 -5.08
CA THR A 121 -9.93 -17.24 -5.64
C THR A 121 -9.62 -16.97 -7.11
N LYS A 122 -8.33 -16.97 -7.50
CA LYS A 122 -7.93 -16.80 -8.90
C LYS A 122 -8.38 -17.98 -9.77
N ARG A 123 -8.32 -19.21 -9.25
CA ARG A 123 -8.81 -20.43 -9.90
C ARG A 123 -10.30 -20.34 -10.21
N TYR A 124 -11.11 -19.89 -9.24
CA TYR A 124 -12.56 -19.76 -9.39
C TYR A 124 -13.03 -18.38 -9.89
N ARG A 125 -12.16 -17.57 -10.53
CA ARG A 125 -12.46 -16.16 -10.91
C ARG A 125 -13.79 -15.94 -11.65
N ASN A 126 -14.24 -16.92 -12.45
CA ASN A 126 -15.51 -16.85 -13.20
C ASN A 126 -16.76 -16.92 -12.31
N HIS A 127 -16.61 -17.26 -11.02
CA HIS A 127 -17.67 -17.33 -10.00
C HIS A 127 -17.66 -16.13 -9.05
N ILE A 128 -16.78 -15.15 -9.27
CA ILE A 128 -16.80 -13.89 -8.53
C ILE A 128 -18.10 -13.14 -8.86
N ARG A 129 -18.77 -12.60 -7.85
CA ARG A 129 -19.99 -11.80 -7.97
C ARG A 129 -19.82 -10.65 -8.97
N ALA A 130 -20.81 -10.49 -9.85
CA ALA A 130 -20.74 -9.58 -10.99
C ALA A 130 -20.54 -8.11 -10.60
N ASP A 131 -21.01 -7.70 -9.42
CA ASP A 131 -20.91 -6.35 -8.90
C ASP A 131 -19.58 -6.06 -8.15
N TRP A 132 -18.65 -7.01 -8.06
CA TRP A 132 -17.44 -6.86 -7.22
C TRP A 132 -16.59 -5.62 -7.57
N PHE A 133 -16.52 -5.27 -8.85
CA PHE A 133 -15.81 -4.10 -9.36
C PHE A 133 -16.73 -2.90 -9.68
N SER A 134 -18.03 -3.03 -9.40
CA SER A 134 -19.02 -1.97 -9.63
C SER A 134 -18.99 -0.90 -8.53
N THR A 135 -19.40 0.31 -8.90
CA THR A 135 -19.61 1.43 -7.96
C THR A 135 -21.05 1.43 -7.48
N HIS A 136 -21.26 1.35 -6.17
CA HIS A 136 -22.57 1.45 -5.53
C HIS A 136 -22.54 2.60 -4.52
N ARG A 137 -23.52 3.52 -4.61
CA ARG A 137 -23.61 4.73 -3.74
C ARG A 137 -22.27 5.51 -3.67
N GLY A 138 -21.59 5.67 -4.80
CA GLY A 138 -20.32 6.38 -4.90
C GLY A 138 -19.07 5.64 -4.41
N LYS A 139 -19.16 4.36 -4.00
CA LYS A 139 -18.01 3.55 -3.56
C LYS A 139 -17.93 2.22 -4.31
N LEU A 140 -16.72 1.79 -4.66
CA LEU A 140 -16.48 0.46 -5.24
C LEU A 140 -16.81 -0.64 -4.23
N VAL A 141 -17.53 -1.68 -4.66
CA VAL A 141 -18.00 -2.78 -3.76
C VAL A 141 -16.84 -3.44 -3.03
N HIS A 142 -15.73 -3.72 -3.71
CA HIS A 142 -14.55 -4.31 -3.07
C HIS A 142 -13.85 -3.37 -2.06
N ILE A 143 -13.92 -2.03 -2.24
CA ILE A 143 -13.45 -1.09 -1.20
C ILE A 143 -14.37 -1.16 0.01
N ALA A 144 -15.69 -1.11 -0.20
CA ALA A 144 -16.67 -1.22 0.88
C ALA A 144 -16.53 -2.55 1.65
N LYS A 145 -16.28 -3.66 0.95
CA LYS A 145 -16.06 -4.98 1.58
C LYS A 145 -14.71 -5.09 2.31
N MET A 146 -13.66 -4.42 1.85
CA MET A 146 -12.42 -4.34 2.62
C MET A 146 -12.62 -3.53 3.90
N GLU A 147 -13.29 -2.37 3.82
CA GLU A 147 -13.58 -1.53 4.99
C GLU A 147 -14.47 -2.22 6.02
N GLU A 148 -15.50 -2.96 5.60
CA GLU A 148 -16.37 -3.77 6.46
C GLU A 148 -15.55 -4.82 7.24
N ILE A 149 -14.70 -5.57 6.53
CA ILE A 149 -13.85 -6.61 7.12
C ILE A 149 -12.75 -6.05 8.02
N LEU A 150 -12.12 -4.93 7.65
CA LEU A 150 -11.18 -4.24 8.52
C LEU A 150 -11.88 -3.73 9.78
N SER A 151 -13.03 -3.06 9.66
CA SER A 151 -13.78 -2.55 10.82
C SER A 151 -14.09 -3.66 11.82
N LEU A 152 -14.53 -4.83 11.35
CA LEU A 152 -14.76 -6.03 12.18
C LEU A 152 -13.48 -6.54 12.85
N LYS A 153 -12.36 -6.61 12.11
CA LYS A 153 -11.07 -7.02 12.65
C LYS A 153 -10.63 -6.10 13.80
N PHE A 154 -10.60 -4.80 13.56
CA PHE A 154 -10.16 -3.82 14.57
C PHE A 154 -11.13 -3.76 15.76
N GLN A 155 -12.45 -3.92 15.56
CA GLN A 155 -13.42 -4.04 16.65
C GLN A 155 -13.18 -5.27 17.54
N GLN A 156 -12.70 -6.39 16.97
CA GLN A 156 -12.50 -7.65 17.69
C GLN A 156 -11.11 -7.78 18.33
N HIS A 157 -10.16 -6.91 17.98
CA HIS A 157 -8.77 -6.91 18.46
C HIS A 157 -8.39 -5.49 18.94
N PRO A 158 -8.64 -5.16 20.23
CA PRO A 158 -8.46 -3.80 20.76
C PRO A 158 -7.02 -3.28 20.71
N ASP A 159 -6.05 -4.17 20.85
CA ASP A 159 -4.61 -3.92 20.67
C ASP A 159 -4.30 -3.36 19.28
N LEU A 160 -4.98 -3.86 18.24
CA LEU A 160 -4.86 -3.31 16.88
C LEU A 160 -5.54 -1.95 16.75
N CYS A 161 -6.62 -1.68 17.48
CA CYS A 161 -7.19 -0.33 17.53
C CYS A 161 -6.20 0.68 18.13
N GLU A 162 -5.49 0.29 19.19
CA GLU A 162 -4.44 1.10 19.82
C GLU A 162 -3.25 1.28 18.87
N GLU A 163 -2.75 0.22 18.24
CA GLU A 163 -1.69 0.30 17.22
C GLU A 163 -2.11 1.25 16.07
N LEU A 164 -3.32 1.12 15.53
CA LEU A 164 -3.83 2.00 14.46
C LEU A 164 -3.97 3.45 14.92
N ALA A 165 -4.47 3.68 16.14
CA ALA A 165 -4.61 5.02 16.72
C ALA A 165 -3.24 5.68 16.94
N SER A 166 -2.22 4.92 17.34
CA SER A 166 -0.84 5.41 17.54
C SER A 166 -0.23 6.04 16.28
N THR A 167 -0.67 5.62 15.10
CA THR A 167 -0.22 6.17 13.80
C THR A 167 -0.79 7.55 13.46
N SER A 168 -1.58 8.17 14.35
CA SER A 168 -2.20 9.49 14.12
C SER A 168 -1.19 10.55 13.67
N GLY A 169 -1.60 11.41 12.72
CA GLY A 169 -0.72 12.39 12.09
C GLY A 169 0.19 11.83 10.97
N SER A 170 0.34 10.51 10.85
CA SER A 170 1.13 9.87 9.78
C SER A 170 0.27 9.40 8.59
N GLU A 171 0.83 9.45 7.38
CA GLU A 171 0.27 8.75 6.21
C GLU A 171 0.56 7.25 6.32
N LEU A 172 -0.44 6.41 6.05
CA LEU A 172 -0.27 4.96 5.98
C LEU A 172 -0.11 4.53 4.52
N ILE A 173 1.05 3.96 4.20
CA ILE A 173 1.41 3.49 2.86
C ILE A 173 1.54 1.96 2.86
N TYR A 174 0.63 1.28 2.17
CA TYR A 174 0.72 -0.16 1.95
C TYR A 174 1.77 -0.45 0.86
N ASP A 175 2.97 -0.78 1.31
CA ASP A 175 4.23 -0.83 0.54
C ASP A 175 4.35 -2.13 -0.29
N ASN A 176 3.25 -2.53 -0.96
CA ASN A 176 3.19 -3.69 -1.84
C ASN A 176 3.56 -3.28 -3.29
N PRO A 177 4.73 -3.71 -3.81
CA PRO A 177 5.19 -3.34 -5.15
C PRO A 177 4.49 -4.11 -6.29
N SER A 178 3.71 -5.14 -5.97
CA SER A 178 3.00 -5.95 -6.98
C SER A 178 1.52 -5.59 -7.13
N ASP A 179 1.00 -4.65 -6.33
CA ASP A 179 -0.40 -4.26 -6.35
C ASP A 179 -0.53 -2.73 -6.40
N ALA A 180 -0.78 -2.20 -7.60
CA ALA A 180 -0.96 -0.76 -7.85
C ALA A 180 -2.36 -0.23 -7.47
N PHE A 181 -3.29 -1.08 -7.02
CA PHE A 181 -4.61 -0.65 -6.57
C PHE A 181 -4.65 -0.53 -5.05
N TRP A 182 -4.34 -1.62 -4.34
CA TRP A 182 -4.34 -1.63 -2.87
C TRP A 182 -3.09 -0.97 -2.30
N GLY A 183 -1.95 -1.10 -2.97
CA GLY A 183 -0.65 -0.59 -2.54
C GLY A 183 -0.02 0.43 -3.50
N VAL A 184 1.30 0.50 -3.45
CA VAL A 184 2.14 1.44 -4.22
C VAL A 184 2.45 0.98 -5.65
N GLY A 185 2.33 -0.31 -5.96
CA GLY A 185 2.67 -0.85 -7.28
C GLY A 185 4.16 -0.73 -7.65
N PRO A 186 4.53 -1.17 -8.87
CA PRO A 186 5.94 -1.33 -9.25
C PRO A 186 6.67 0.00 -9.50
N ASP A 187 5.93 1.08 -9.79
CA ASP A 187 6.45 2.42 -10.07
C ASP A 187 6.29 3.40 -8.89
N ASN A 188 5.81 2.91 -7.74
CA ASN A 188 5.40 3.68 -6.56
C ASN A 188 4.27 4.71 -6.79
N LYS A 189 3.48 4.62 -7.88
CA LYS A 189 2.36 5.52 -8.19
C LYS A 189 0.98 4.87 -8.01
N GLY A 190 0.94 3.69 -7.39
CA GLY A 190 -0.28 2.99 -7.05
C GLY A 190 -1.21 3.78 -6.12
N ARG A 191 -2.49 3.42 -6.13
CA ARG A 191 -3.54 4.21 -5.46
C ARG A 191 -3.47 4.16 -3.93
N ASN A 192 -2.79 3.17 -3.36
CA ASN A 192 -2.71 2.93 -1.92
C ASN A 192 -4.10 2.84 -1.25
N GLU A 193 -5.09 2.21 -1.91
CA GLU A 193 -6.46 2.13 -1.35
C GLU A 193 -6.52 1.39 -0.01
N PHE A 194 -5.57 0.49 0.29
CA PHE A 194 -5.51 -0.19 1.58
C PHE A 194 -5.07 0.76 2.71
N GLY A 195 -3.99 1.53 2.48
CA GLY A 195 -3.57 2.57 3.41
C GLY A 195 -4.64 3.65 3.60
N ARG A 196 -5.31 4.06 2.52
CA ARG A 196 -6.46 4.99 2.58
C ARG A 196 -7.64 4.40 3.38
N ALA A 197 -7.96 3.12 3.21
CA ALA A 197 -9.01 2.46 4.00
C ALA A 197 -8.68 2.42 5.49
N LEU A 198 -7.43 2.08 5.86
CA LEU A 198 -6.98 2.15 7.26
C LEU A 198 -7.00 3.56 7.82
N MET A 199 -6.63 4.59 7.05
CA MET A 199 -6.73 5.99 7.51
C MET A 199 -8.18 6.45 7.72
N ARG A 200 -9.13 5.98 6.89
CA ARG A 200 -10.57 6.21 7.10
C ARG A 200 -11.07 5.52 8.37
N LEU A 201 -10.64 4.28 8.63
CA LEU A 201 -10.95 3.54 9.86
C LEU A 201 -10.33 4.23 11.11
N ARG A 202 -9.06 4.64 11.03
CA ARG A 202 -8.35 5.37 12.10
C ARG A 202 -9.09 6.64 12.51
N LYS A 203 -9.60 7.41 11.54
CA LYS A 203 -10.42 8.59 11.82
C LYS A 203 -11.64 8.22 12.68
N HIS A 204 -12.36 7.17 12.31
CA HIS A 204 -13.53 6.70 13.08
C HIS A 204 -13.16 6.24 14.50
N VAL A 205 -12.09 5.45 14.65
CA VAL A 205 -11.59 5.00 15.97
C VAL A 205 -11.27 6.19 16.89
N LEU A 206 -10.58 7.21 16.38
CA LEU A 206 -10.24 8.42 17.14
C LEU A 206 -11.49 9.24 17.52
N GLU A 207 -12.47 9.35 16.62
CA GLU A 207 -13.75 10.02 16.91
C GLU A 207 -14.54 9.32 18.02
N GLN A 208 -14.61 7.98 18.01
CA GLN A 208 -15.26 7.19 19.06
C GLN A 208 -14.55 7.33 20.42
N ALA A 209 -13.21 7.34 20.42
CA ALA A 209 -12.42 7.55 21.64
C ALA A 209 -12.69 8.93 22.26
N GLN A 210 -12.69 10.00 21.44
CA GLN A 210 -12.99 11.36 21.90
C GLN A 210 -14.43 11.49 22.43
N ALA A 211 -15.42 10.90 21.75
CA ALA A 211 -16.81 10.90 22.20
C ALA A 211 -16.97 10.19 23.56
N THR A 212 -16.27 9.06 23.74
CA THR A 212 -16.26 8.30 25.00
C THR A 212 -15.60 9.08 26.14
N GLN A 213 -14.48 9.78 25.86
CA GLN A 213 -13.83 10.65 26.85
C GLN A 213 -14.70 11.84 27.26
N ARG A 214 -15.43 12.46 26.34
CA ARG A 214 -16.36 13.57 26.64
C ARG A 214 -17.49 13.10 27.58
N LYS A 215 -18.12 11.95 27.29
CA LYS A 215 -19.16 11.32 28.13
C LYS A 215 -18.68 10.87 29.53
N ARG A 216 -17.37 10.87 29.79
CA ARG A 216 -16.78 10.55 31.10
C ARG A 216 -16.39 11.79 31.92
N ARG A 217 -16.48 12.99 31.33
CA ARG A 217 -16.02 14.26 31.93
C ARG A 217 -17.15 15.27 32.16
N GLY A 218 -18.35 14.97 31.69
CA GLY A 218 -19.60 15.64 32.04
C GLY A 218 -20.61 14.59 32.49
#